data_AF-A0A0C2W6Z7-F1
#
_entry.id   AF-A0A0C2W6Z7-F1
#
_cell.length_a   1.000
_cell.length_b   1.000
_cell.length_c   1.000
_cell.angle_alpha   90.00
_cell.angle_beta   90.00
_cell.angle_gamma   90.00
#
_symmetry.space_group_name_H-M   'P 1'
#
loop_
_entity.id
_entity.type
_entity.pdbx_description
1 polymer ?
#
loop_
_entity_poly.entity_id
_entity_poly.type
_entity_poly.pdbx_seq_one_letter_code
_entity_poly.pdbx_strand_id
1 'polypeptide(L)'
;MEKQYFNLMQFFEGYVRNYRRMNLSYLHNHSMFTKREIDYFANLGEMLGFEAFVEDSKFDRIKGRSRPMDLSWWKWDARKDPENYLYLALHLERENVWDKDVETIEKLFSETVEGYVPHNVIGIQYIGSAERIDYLNDLIIQRNTIQQSTVLMVYRYRDAELDIERVCACHFTPMGLSESRSAVCKQDESGYWFISFDEEYAPFQKKEKAANKKIK
;
A
#
# COMPACT_ATOMS: atom_id res chain seq x y z
N MET A 1 -6.47 -17.61 -17.99
CA MET A 1 -7.49 -17.46 -16.91
C MET A 1 -7.81 -15.98 -16.79
N GLU A 2 -9.08 -15.62 -16.57
CA GLU A 2 -9.46 -14.22 -16.42
C GLU A 2 -8.89 -13.64 -15.12
N LYS A 3 -8.43 -12.39 -15.14
CA LYS A 3 -7.87 -11.74 -13.97
C LYS A 3 -8.95 -11.49 -12.92
N GLN A 4 -8.61 -11.75 -11.66
CA GLN A 4 -9.46 -11.41 -10.53
C GLN A 4 -9.02 -10.05 -9.95
N TYR A 5 -9.82 -9.03 -10.20
CA TYR A 5 -9.58 -7.69 -9.67
C TYR A 5 -10.29 -7.48 -8.33
N PHE A 6 -9.57 -6.96 -7.34
CA PHE A 6 -10.11 -6.60 -6.04
C PHE A 6 -10.55 -5.14 -5.99
N ASN A 7 -11.49 -4.82 -5.11
CA ASN A 7 -11.74 -3.43 -4.71
C ASN A 7 -10.64 -2.98 -3.75
N LEU A 8 -9.50 -2.54 -4.28
CA LEU A 8 -8.35 -2.17 -3.44
C LEU A 8 -8.61 -0.92 -2.60
N MET A 9 -9.53 -0.03 -3.01
CA MET A 9 -9.92 1.10 -2.15
C MET A 9 -10.61 0.61 -0.87
N GLN A 10 -11.41 -0.46 -0.93
CA GLN A 10 -11.96 -1.09 0.27
C GLN A 10 -10.86 -1.66 1.18
N PHE A 11 -9.77 -2.18 0.61
CA PHE A 11 -8.63 -2.65 1.40
C PHE A 11 -7.92 -1.49 2.09
N PHE A 12 -7.78 -0.35 1.40
CA PHE A 12 -7.27 0.89 1.99
C PHE A 12 -8.16 1.39 3.13
N GLU A 13 -9.49 1.34 2.99
CA GLU A 13 -10.41 1.67 4.09
C GLU A 13 -10.19 0.79 5.31
N GLY A 14 -10.06 -0.52 5.10
CA GLY A 14 -9.72 -1.46 6.15
C GLY A 14 -8.38 -1.09 6.82
N TYR A 15 -7.37 -0.78 6.02
CA TYR A 15 -6.03 -0.40 6.48
C TYR A 15 -6.07 0.84 7.38
N VAL A 16 -6.76 1.90 6.92
CA VAL A 16 -6.97 3.13 7.70
C VAL A 16 -7.68 2.84 9.02
N ARG A 17 -8.82 2.14 8.96
CA ARG A 17 -9.65 1.88 10.15
C ARG A 17 -8.98 0.96 11.17
N ASN A 18 -8.10 0.06 10.73
CA ASN A 18 -7.39 -0.87 11.60
C ASN A 18 -5.98 -0.42 11.98
N TYR A 19 -5.48 0.72 11.49
CA TYR A 19 -4.11 1.16 11.76
C TYR A 19 -3.82 1.27 13.26
N ARG A 20 -4.77 1.79 14.04
CA ARG A 20 -4.65 1.87 15.51
C ARG A 20 -4.51 0.51 16.19
N ARG A 21 -5.09 -0.55 15.60
CA ARG A 21 -5.03 -1.93 16.10
C ARG A 21 -3.70 -2.62 15.79
N MET A 22 -2.89 -2.08 14.89
CA MET A 22 -1.52 -2.53 14.67
C MET A 22 -0.60 -2.24 15.86
N ASN A 23 -1.08 -1.41 16.81
CA ASN A 23 -0.44 -1.11 18.09
C ASN A 23 0.98 -0.55 17.95
N LEU A 24 1.18 0.25 16.90
CA LEU A 24 2.41 0.99 16.64
C LEU A 24 2.43 2.26 17.49
N SER A 25 3.60 2.63 17.99
CA SER A 25 3.81 3.77 18.90
C SER A 25 5.16 4.43 18.61
N TYR A 26 5.43 5.58 19.22
CA TYR A 26 6.71 6.29 19.08
C TYR A 26 7.93 5.49 19.52
N LEU A 27 7.75 4.42 20.30
CA LEU A 27 8.83 3.53 20.75
C LEU A 27 9.24 2.50 19.69
N HIS A 28 8.45 2.35 18.63
CA HIS A 28 8.70 1.39 17.57
C HIS A 28 9.54 2.02 16.45
N ASN A 29 10.46 1.25 15.89
CA ASN A 29 11.31 1.68 14.78
C ASN A 29 10.63 1.39 13.42
N HIS A 30 11.18 1.94 12.33
CA HIS A 30 10.61 1.79 10.99
C HIS A 30 10.42 0.33 10.53
N SER A 31 11.31 -0.60 10.90
CA SER A 31 11.16 -2.00 10.49
C SER A 31 9.97 -2.67 11.16
N MET A 32 9.63 -2.27 12.40
CA MET A 32 8.41 -2.74 13.07
C MET A 32 7.14 -2.19 12.41
N PHE A 33 7.15 -0.96 11.90
CA PHE A 33 6.04 -0.43 11.11
C PHE A 33 5.84 -1.25 9.84
N THR A 34 6.90 -1.42 9.05
CA THR A 34 6.86 -2.23 7.82
C THR A 34 6.33 -3.63 8.10
N LYS A 35 6.87 -4.31 9.12
CA LYS A 35 6.42 -5.65 9.49
C LYS A 35 4.93 -5.68 9.84
N ARG A 36 4.44 -4.76 10.68
CA ARG A 36 3.02 -4.73 11.07
C ARG A 36 2.09 -4.43 9.90
N GLU A 37 2.52 -3.57 8.98
CA GLU A 37 1.78 -3.23 7.77
C GLU A 37 1.72 -4.44 6.82
N ILE A 38 2.84 -5.14 6.62
CA ILE A 38 2.89 -6.39 5.84
C ILE A 38 2.05 -7.49 6.50
N ASP A 39 2.18 -7.71 7.81
CA ASP A 39 1.40 -8.69 8.57
C ASP A 39 -0.10 -8.42 8.44
N TYR A 40 -0.53 -7.16 8.44
CA TYR A 40 -1.94 -6.79 8.24
C TYR A 40 -2.45 -7.28 6.89
N PHE A 41 -1.71 -7.02 5.80
CA PHE A 41 -2.12 -7.48 4.47
C PHE A 41 -1.97 -9.00 4.32
N ALA A 42 -0.95 -9.63 4.90
CA ALA A 42 -0.81 -11.09 4.88
C ALA A 42 -2.05 -11.77 5.50
N ASN A 43 -2.46 -11.33 6.70
CA ASN A 43 -3.65 -11.83 7.38
C ASN A 43 -4.93 -11.60 6.55
N LEU A 44 -5.05 -10.44 5.89
CA LEU A 44 -6.18 -10.16 5.00
C LEU A 44 -6.24 -11.15 3.83
N GLY A 45 -5.09 -11.44 3.20
CA GLY A 45 -4.98 -12.42 2.12
C GLY A 45 -5.42 -13.82 2.54
N GLU A 46 -4.94 -14.28 3.70
CA GLU A 46 -5.32 -15.57 4.28
C GLU A 46 -6.83 -15.66 4.58
N MET A 47 -7.40 -14.60 5.17
CA MET A 47 -8.86 -14.52 5.43
C MET A 47 -9.69 -14.58 4.14
N LEU A 48 -9.14 -14.12 3.01
CA LEU A 48 -9.78 -14.19 1.69
C LEU A 48 -9.50 -15.52 0.96
N GLY A 49 -8.75 -16.44 1.58
CA GLY A 49 -8.48 -17.77 1.04
C GLY A 49 -7.34 -17.84 0.02
N PHE A 50 -6.34 -16.96 0.17
CA PHE A 50 -5.05 -17.01 -0.53
C PHE A 50 -3.95 -17.50 0.40
N GLU A 51 -2.87 -18.02 -0.17
CA GLU A 51 -1.64 -18.29 0.57
C GLU A 51 -0.76 -17.03 0.52
N ALA A 52 -0.38 -16.52 1.68
CA ALA A 52 0.42 -15.29 1.80
C ALA A 52 1.87 -15.64 2.11
N PHE A 53 2.80 -15.08 1.34
CA PHE A 53 4.24 -15.27 1.53
C PHE A 53 4.91 -13.91 1.78
N VAL A 54 5.58 -13.80 2.92
CA VAL A 54 6.40 -12.64 3.28
C VAL A 54 7.83 -12.90 2.82
N GLU A 55 8.47 -11.90 2.20
CA GLU A 55 9.81 -12.03 1.60
C GLU A 55 9.90 -13.12 0.51
N ASP A 56 8.89 -13.19 -0.35
CA ASP A 56 8.87 -14.06 -1.52
C ASP A 56 9.79 -13.52 -2.63
N SER A 57 9.87 -14.21 -3.78
CA SER A 57 10.59 -13.71 -4.93
C SER A 57 9.91 -14.04 -6.26
N LYS A 58 9.97 -13.10 -7.20
CA LYS A 58 9.53 -13.29 -8.58
C LYS A 58 10.69 -13.11 -9.55
N PHE A 59 10.76 -13.91 -10.61
CA PHE A 59 11.83 -13.77 -11.59
C PHE A 59 11.59 -12.55 -12.51
N ASP A 60 12.56 -11.63 -12.54
CA ASP A 60 12.58 -10.46 -13.42
C ASP A 60 13.37 -10.80 -14.70
N ARG A 61 12.66 -10.82 -15.83
CA ARG A 61 13.22 -11.20 -17.13
C ARG A 61 14.23 -10.20 -17.66
N ILE A 62 13.98 -8.91 -17.46
CA ILE A 62 14.87 -7.84 -17.95
C ILE A 62 16.21 -7.92 -17.21
N LYS A 63 16.15 -8.15 -15.90
CA LYS A 63 17.35 -8.11 -15.05
C LYS A 63 17.98 -9.50 -14.86
N GLY A 64 17.39 -10.53 -15.43
CA GLY A 64 17.90 -11.91 -15.44
C GLY A 64 18.08 -12.52 -14.05
N ARG A 65 17.29 -12.07 -13.05
CA ARG A 65 17.44 -12.50 -11.65
C ARG A 65 16.12 -12.47 -10.89
N SER A 66 16.02 -13.25 -9.83
CA SER A 66 14.91 -13.15 -8.88
C SER A 66 14.92 -11.79 -8.18
N ARG A 67 13.75 -11.16 -8.10
CA ARG A 67 13.49 -9.93 -7.38
C ARG A 67 12.66 -10.25 -6.14
N PRO A 68 13.09 -9.79 -4.96
CA PRO A 68 12.32 -9.99 -3.75
C PRO A 68 10.98 -9.25 -3.85
N MET A 69 9.97 -9.82 -3.23
CA MET A 69 8.66 -9.22 -3.00
C MET A 69 8.46 -9.12 -1.49
N ASP A 70 8.05 -7.96 -1.00
CA ASP A 70 7.79 -7.83 0.44
C ASP A 70 6.63 -8.74 0.89
N LEU A 71 5.58 -8.82 0.06
CA LEU A 71 4.46 -9.72 0.25
C LEU A 71 3.84 -10.15 -1.08
N SER A 72 3.52 -11.44 -1.20
CA SER A 72 2.75 -11.98 -2.32
C SER A 72 1.57 -12.80 -1.80
N TRP A 73 0.45 -12.77 -2.53
CA TRP A 73 -0.69 -13.66 -2.31
C TRP A 73 -0.85 -14.57 -3.51
N TRP A 74 -0.82 -15.87 -3.28
CA TRP A 74 -0.95 -16.88 -4.32
C TRP A 74 -2.27 -17.62 -4.20
N LYS A 75 -2.89 -17.90 -5.35
CA LYS A 75 -4.06 -18.79 -5.37
C LYS A 75 -3.64 -20.21 -5.65
N TRP A 76 -3.90 -21.09 -4.69
CA TRP A 76 -3.82 -22.54 -4.87
C TRP A 76 -5.19 -23.19 -4.67
N ASP A 77 -5.44 -24.26 -5.41
CA ASP A 77 -6.64 -25.11 -5.26
C ASP A 77 -6.35 -26.50 -5.84
N ALA A 78 -6.08 -27.46 -4.97
CA ALA A 78 -5.74 -28.84 -5.36
C ALA A 78 -6.84 -29.54 -6.18
N ARG A 79 -8.08 -29.03 -6.17
CA ARG A 79 -9.19 -29.55 -7.00
C ARG A 79 -9.04 -29.16 -8.47
N LYS A 80 -8.22 -28.14 -8.76
CA LYS A 80 -7.96 -27.61 -10.12
C LYS A 80 -6.56 -28.00 -10.59
N ASP A 81 -5.56 -27.75 -9.76
CA ASP A 81 -4.17 -28.14 -10.01
C ASP A 81 -3.50 -28.46 -8.65
N PRO A 82 -3.20 -29.74 -8.37
CA PRO A 82 -2.55 -30.12 -7.12
C PRO A 82 -1.07 -29.75 -7.03
N GLU A 83 -0.41 -29.50 -8.16
CA GLU A 83 1.05 -29.32 -8.21
C GLU A 83 1.45 -27.84 -8.31
N ASN A 84 0.61 -27.00 -8.93
CA ASN A 84 0.98 -25.61 -9.23
C ASN A 84 0.00 -24.59 -8.64
N TYR A 85 0.53 -23.42 -8.30
CA TYR A 85 -0.31 -22.24 -8.08
C TYR A 85 -1.03 -21.85 -9.36
N LEU A 86 -2.30 -21.47 -9.20
CA LEU A 86 -3.15 -21.05 -10.30
C LEU A 86 -2.74 -19.68 -10.84
N TYR A 87 -2.42 -18.74 -9.94
CA TYR A 87 -1.99 -17.38 -10.29
C TYR A 87 -1.47 -16.61 -9.08
N LEU A 88 -0.68 -15.56 -9.34
CA LEU A 88 -0.33 -14.51 -8.39
C LEU A 88 -1.49 -13.51 -8.25
N ALA A 89 -2.19 -13.54 -7.12
CA ALA A 89 -3.35 -12.71 -6.87
C ALA A 89 -2.96 -11.27 -6.51
N LEU A 90 -1.92 -11.10 -5.70
CA LEU A 90 -1.48 -9.80 -5.22
C LEU A 90 0.04 -9.77 -5.02
N HIS A 91 0.67 -8.65 -5.37
CA HIS A 91 2.03 -8.31 -4.99
C HIS A 91 2.03 -6.96 -4.26
N LEU A 92 2.64 -6.91 -3.07
CA LEU A 92 2.79 -5.69 -2.28
C LEU A 92 4.26 -5.36 -2.05
N GLU A 93 4.58 -4.07 -2.14
CA GLU A 93 5.87 -3.49 -1.75
C GLU A 93 5.66 -2.35 -0.75
N ARG A 94 6.55 -2.26 0.23
CA ARG A 94 6.53 -1.26 1.30
C ARG A 94 7.91 -0.60 1.42
N GLU A 95 8.01 0.69 1.05
CA GLU A 95 9.26 1.46 1.12
C GLU A 95 9.18 2.63 2.12
N ASN A 96 10.21 2.77 2.98
CA ASN A 96 10.36 3.85 3.97
C ASN A 96 11.27 4.98 3.48
N VAL A 97 12.16 4.71 2.54
CA VAL A 97 13.16 5.67 2.08
C VAL A 97 12.60 6.45 0.89
N TRP A 98 12.46 7.77 1.07
CA TRP A 98 11.75 8.63 0.13
C TRP A 98 12.36 8.70 -1.27
N ASP A 99 13.67 8.50 -1.40
CA ASP A 99 14.39 8.56 -2.68
C ASP A 99 14.38 7.23 -3.45
N LYS A 100 13.75 6.18 -2.88
CA LYS A 100 13.54 4.87 -3.51
C LYS A 100 12.13 4.69 -4.09
N ASP A 101 11.35 5.76 -4.18
CA ASP A 101 9.99 5.76 -4.70
C ASP A 101 9.89 5.12 -6.11
N VAL A 102 10.76 5.54 -7.02
CA VAL A 102 10.83 5.01 -8.40
C VAL A 102 11.28 3.55 -8.41
N GLU A 103 12.33 3.19 -7.67
CA GLU A 103 12.83 1.80 -7.63
C GLU A 103 11.72 0.85 -7.17
N THR A 104 10.94 1.26 -6.17
CA THR A 104 9.84 0.47 -5.62
C THR A 104 8.70 0.31 -6.65
N ILE A 105 8.38 1.35 -7.43
CA ILE A 105 7.42 1.21 -8.55
C ILE A 105 7.97 0.24 -9.59
N GLU A 106 9.26 0.33 -9.96
CA GLU A 106 9.86 -0.62 -10.89
C GLU A 106 9.80 -2.07 -10.41
N LYS A 107 9.92 -2.31 -9.09
CA LYS A 107 9.74 -3.66 -8.52
C LYS A 107 8.31 -4.15 -8.66
N LEU A 108 7.32 -3.31 -8.38
CA LEU A 108 5.89 -3.68 -8.51
C LEU A 108 5.55 -4.12 -9.94
N PHE A 109 6.13 -3.45 -10.95
CA PHE A 109 5.84 -3.68 -12.36
C PHE A 109 6.95 -4.39 -13.14
N SER A 110 7.78 -5.20 -12.46
CA SER A 110 8.83 -5.98 -13.13
C SER A 110 8.24 -6.95 -14.17
N GLU A 111 8.86 -7.07 -15.34
CA GLU A 111 8.44 -8.06 -16.35
C GLU A 111 8.75 -9.50 -15.90
N THR A 112 7.72 -10.33 -15.81
CA THR A 112 7.82 -11.73 -15.35
C THR A 112 7.31 -12.72 -16.39
N VAL A 113 7.33 -14.02 -16.06
CA VAL A 113 6.74 -15.09 -16.88
C VAL A 113 5.21 -15.12 -16.71
N GLU A 114 4.49 -15.67 -17.70
CA GLU A 114 3.04 -15.85 -17.62
C GLU A 114 2.66 -16.67 -16.37
N GLY A 115 1.58 -16.28 -15.67
CA GLY A 115 1.19 -16.84 -14.37
C GLY A 115 1.78 -16.13 -13.14
N TYR A 116 2.90 -15.40 -13.32
CA TYR A 116 3.55 -14.58 -12.27
C TYR A 116 3.27 -13.08 -12.44
N VAL A 117 2.37 -12.73 -13.35
CA VAL A 117 1.88 -11.36 -13.52
C VAL A 117 0.77 -11.13 -12.50
N PRO A 118 0.97 -10.26 -11.49
CA PRO A 118 0.00 -10.11 -10.41
C PRO A 118 -1.32 -9.52 -10.94
N HIS A 119 -2.45 -10.06 -10.50
CA HIS A 119 -3.75 -9.47 -10.82
C HIS A 119 -3.93 -8.10 -10.16
N ASN A 120 -3.40 -7.96 -8.94
CA ASN A 120 -3.49 -6.74 -8.13
C ASN A 120 -2.11 -6.37 -7.58
N VAL A 121 -1.84 -5.08 -7.42
CA VAL A 121 -0.61 -4.61 -6.79
C VAL A 121 -0.89 -3.51 -5.77
N ILE A 122 -0.14 -3.53 -4.67
CA ILE A 122 -0.20 -2.49 -3.64
C ILE A 122 1.20 -1.92 -3.40
N GLY A 123 1.38 -0.62 -3.56
CA GLY A 123 2.60 0.06 -3.17
C GLY A 123 2.34 0.98 -1.99
N ILE A 124 3.05 0.82 -0.88
CA ILE A 124 3.01 1.74 0.26
C ILE A 124 4.37 2.40 0.37
N GLN A 125 4.44 3.70 0.09
CA GLN A 125 5.72 4.38 -0.07
C GLN A 125 5.75 5.68 0.72
N TYR A 126 6.82 5.89 1.47
CA TYR A 126 7.16 7.22 1.94
C TYR A 126 7.76 8.01 0.77
N ILE A 127 7.33 9.25 0.56
CA ILE A 127 7.80 10.14 -0.52
C ILE A 127 8.21 11.49 0.06
N GLY A 128 9.01 12.24 -0.71
CA GLY A 128 9.57 13.51 -0.24
C GLY A 128 8.52 14.60 0.01
N SER A 129 7.46 14.65 -0.81
CA SER A 129 6.43 15.69 -0.74
C SER A 129 5.19 15.34 -1.59
N ALA A 130 4.14 16.15 -1.48
CA ALA A 130 2.90 15.98 -2.24
C ALA A 130 3.11 16.16 -3.76
N GLU A 131 3.99 17.07 -4.17
CA GLU A 131 4.27 17.37 -5.58
C GLU A 131 4.86 16.17 -6.33
N ARG A 132 5.41 15.20 -5.58
CA ARG A 132 5.98 13.98 -6.15
C ARG A 132 4.91 13.01 -6.65
N ILE A 133 3.67 13.11 -6.15
CA ILE A 133 2.59 12.15 -6.44
C ILE A 133 2.24 12.11 -7.93
N ASP A 134 2.10 13.27 -8.59
CA ASP A 134 1.69 13.32 -10.00
C ASP A 134 2.70 12.60 -10.91
N TYR A 135 3.99 12.86 -10.69
CA TYR A 135 5.05 12.15 -11.42
C TYR A 135 5.00 10.63 -11.20
N LEU A 136 4.80 10.18 -9.96
CA LEU A 136 4.76 8.75 -9.65
C LEU A 136 3.51 8.10 -10.26
N ASN A 137 2.36 8.79 -10.23
CA ASN A 137 1.12 8.36 -10.85
C ASN A 137 1.26 8.20 -12.36
N ASP A 138 1.93 9.14 -13.04
CA ASP A 138 2.22 9.02 -14.47
C ASP A 138 3.08 7.78 -14.76
N LEU A 139 4.11 7.53 -13.93
CA LEU A 139 4.95 6.34 -14.06
C LEU A 139 4.13 5.06 -13.89
N ILE A 140 3.22 5.01 -12.92
CA ILE A 140 2.33 3.85 -12.70
C ILE A 140 1.42 3.63 -13.90
N ILE A 141 0.80 4.68 -14.43
CA ILE A 141 -0.06 4.57 -15.62
C ILE A 141 0.74 3.98 -16.78
N GLN A 142 1.96 4.48 -17.03
CA GLN A 142 2.84 3.97 -18.08
C GLN A 142 3.17 2.49 -17.87
N ARG A 143 3.60 2.09 -16.67
CA ARG A 143 3.98 0.69 -16.38
C ARG A 143 2.78 -0.26 -16.40
N ASN A 144 1.62 0.20 -15.94
CA ASN A 144 0.42 -0.62 -15.87
C ASN A 144 -0.23 -0.85 -17.24
N THR A 145 0.17 -0.12 -18.29
CA THR A 145 -0.23 -0.45 -19.68
C THR A 145 0.18 -1.87 -20.09
N ILE A 146 1.29 -2.38 -19.54
CA ILE A 146 1.81 -3.72 -19.83
C ILE A 146 1.22 -4.72 -18.84
N GLN A 147 1.36 -4.44 -17.53
CA GLN A 147 0.98 -5.39 -16.49
C GLN A 147 -0.54 -5.57 -16.41
N GLN A 148 -1.34 -4.54 -16.73
CA GLN A 148 -2.81 -4.54 -16.72
C GLN A 148 -3.38 -5.04 -15.39
N SER A 149 -2.83 -4.58 -14.26
CA SER A 149 -3.29 -4.92 -12.90
C SER A 149 -4.27 -3.87 -12.38
N THR A 150 -5.02 -4.21 -11.33
CA THR A 150 -5.56 -3.20 -10.42
C THR A 150 -4.46 -2.76 -9.45
N VAL A 151 -4.30 -1.46 -9.25
CA VAL A 151 -3.19 -0.87 -8.49
C VAL A 151 -3.75 -0.02 -7.37
N LEU A 152 -3.20 -0.17 -6.16
CA LEU A 152 -3.37 0.79 -5.08
C LEU A 152 -2.00 1.31 -4.68
N MET A 153 -1.79 2.61 -4.85
CA MET A 153 -0.66 3.28 -4.25
C MET A 153 -1.11 4.04 -3.02
N VAL A 154 -0.34 3.92 -1.95
CA VAL A 154 -0.51 4.67 -0.70
C VAL A 154 0.78 5.46 -0.48
N TYR A 155 0.72 6.74 -0.77
CA TYR A 155 1.80 7.69 -0.56
C TYR A 155 1.73 8.28 0.84
N ARG A 156 2.85 8.28 1.55
CA ARG A 156 3.01 8.90 2.86
C ARG A 156 4.06 9.98 2.80
N TYR A 157 3.81 11.14 3.38
CA TYR A 157 4.79 12.23 3.43
C TYR A 157 4.49 13.15 4.60
N ARG A 158 5.51 13.85 5.10
CA ARG A 158 5.31 14.87 6.14
C ARG A 158 4.94 16.20 5.47
N ASP A 159 3.81 16.74 5.86
CA ASP A 159 3.43 18.12 5.57
C ASP A 159 4.16 19.03 6.56
N ALA A 160 5.15 19.77 6.08
CA ALA A 160 6.00 20.61 6.91
C ALA A 160 5.26 21.83 7.48
N GLU A 161 4.20 22.31 6.82
CA GLU A 161 3.45 23.49 7.27
C GLU A 161 2.53 23.14 8.44
N LEU A 162 1.90 21.97 8.36
CA LEU A 162 0.95 21.49 9.36
C LEU A 162 1.59 20.59 10.42
N ASP A 163 2.83 20.18 10.22
CA ASP A 163 3.57 19.21 11.03
C ASP A 163 2.80 17.89 11.25
N ILE A 164 2.16 17.40 10.19
CA ILE A 164 1.39 16.15 10.18
C ILE A 164 1.90 15.22 9.09
N GLU A 165 1.71 13.93 9.29
CA GLU A 165 1.95 12.96 8.24
C GLU A 165 0.69 12.77 7.41
N ARG A 166 0.78 13.03 6.10
CA ARG A 166 -0.28 12.86 5.13
C ARG A 166 -0.21 11.48 4.52
N VAL A 167 -1.38 10.92 4.24
CA VAL A 167 -1.56 9.64 3.54
C VAL A 167 -2.48 9.88 2.36
N CYS A 168 -2.01 9.62 1.15
CA CYS A 168 -2.79 9.74 -0.08
C CYS A 168 -2.86 8.39 -0.78
N ALA A 169 -4.06 7.85 -0.95
CA ALA A 169 -4.30 6.64 -1.73
C ALA A 169 -4.74 7.00 -3.14
N CYS A 170 -4.15 6.35 -4.14
CA CYS A 170 -4.53 6.43 -5.55
C CYS A 170 -4.80 5.01 -6.08
N HIS A 171 -6.00 4.79 -6.59
CA HIS A 171 -6.45 3.52 -7.14
C HIS A 171 -6.52 3.59 -8.66
N PHE A 172 -5.81 2.69 -9.34
CA PHE A 172 -5.76 2.61 -10.79
C PHE A 172 -6.35 1.28 -11.26
N THR A 173 -7.12 1.36 -12.33
CA THR A 173 -7.50 0.20 -13.14
C THR A 173 -6.58 0.12 -14.35
N PRO A 174 -6.68 -0.92 -15.19
CA PRO A 174 -5.96 -0.93 -16.46
C PRO A 174 -6.33 0.23 -17.40
N MET A 175 -7.44 0.95 -17.14
CA MET A 175 -7.86 2.15 -17.89
C MET A 175 -7.22 3.45 -17.35
N GLY A 176 -6.47 3.39 -16.25
CA GLY A 176 -5.85 4.55 -15.59
C GLY A 176 -6.39 4.81 -14.19
N LEU A 177 -6.14 6.02 -13.68
CA LEU A 177 -6.57 6.44 -12.34
C LEU A 177 -8.10 6.45 -12.26
N SER A 178 -8.65 5.74 -11.28
CA SER A 178 -10.09 5.60 -11.06
C SER A 178 -10.57 6.36 -9.85
N GLU A 179 -9.79 6.38 -8.77
CA GLU A 179 -10.21 6.98 -7.49
C GLU A 179 -8.98 7.42 -6.70
N SER A 180 -9.14 8.45 -5.86
CA SER A 180 -8.14 8.81 -4.87
C SER A 180 -8.80 9.22 -3.56
N ARG A 181 -8.09 9.04 -2.44
CA ARG A 181 -8.59 9.39 -1.11
C ARG A 181 -7.46 9.77 -0.17
N SER A 182 -7.71 10.79 0.66
CA SER A 182 -6.71 11.37 1.56
C SER A 182 -7.04 11.10 3.03
N ALA A 183 -5.99 10.97 3.83
CA ALA A 183 -6.04 10.77 5.26
C ALA A 183 -4.84 11.41 5.96
N VAL A 184 -4.89 11.45 7.28
CA VAL A 184 -3.82 11.93 8.17
C VAL A 184 -3.39 10.78 9.08
N CYS A 185 -2.08 10.57 9.21
CA CYS A 185 -1.47 9.69 10.19
C CYS A 185 -0.91 10.52 11.35
N LYS A 186 -1.31 10.20 12.58
CA LYS A 186 -0.92 10.94 13.79
C LYS A 186 -0.84 10.00 14.99
N GLN A 187 -0.14 10.45 16.04
CA GLN A 187 -0.18 9.82 17.35
C GLN A 187 -1.38 10.32 18.17
N ASP A 188 -2.02 9.41 18.89
CA ASP A 188 -2.99 9.73 19.95
C ASP A 188 -2.28 10.23 21.22
N GLU A 189 -3.06 10.66 22.22
CA GLU A 189 -2.54 11.14 23.51
C GLU A 189 -1.74 10.08 24.28
N SER A 190 -1.92 8.80 23.95
CA SER A 190 -1.17 7.68 24.51
C SER A 190 0.08 7.32 23.70
N GLY A 191 0.40 8.09 22.66
CA GLY A 191 1.59 7.90 21.82
C GLY A 191 1.46 6.79 20.77
N TYR A 192 0.24 6.30 20.51
CA TYR A 192 -0.02 5.27 19.50
C TYR A 192 -0.47 5.88 18.19
N TRP A 193 0.00 5.31 17.09
CA TRP A 193 -0.34 5.77 15.75
C TRP A 193 -1.73 5.33 15.33
N PHE A 194 -2.44 6.23 14.66
CA PHE A 194 -3.69 5.96 13.97
C PHE A 194 -3.72 6.73 12.65
N ILE A 195 -4.57 6.28 11.73
CA ILE A 195 -4.88 6.99 10.49
C ILE A 195 -6.37 7.36 10.53
N SER A 196 -6.70 8.57 10.09
CA SER A 196 -8.07 9.06 9.96
C SER A 196 -8.25 9.70 8.61
N PHE A 197 -9.38 9.46 7.95
CA PHE A 197 -9.70 10.17 6.71
C PHE A 197 -9.84 11.67 6.95
N ASP A 198 -9.55 12.47 5.92
CA ASP A 198 -9.58 13.93 6.02
C ASP A 198 -10.96 14.45 6.47
N GLU A 199 -12.04 13.87 5.93
CA GLU A 199 -13.42 14.20 6.29
C GLU A 199 -13.77 13.83 7.75
N GLU A 200 -13.13 12.80 8.31
CA GLU A 200 -13.28 12.38 9.70
C GLU A 200 -12.40 13.22 10.64
N TYR A 201 -11.26 13.74 10.14
CA TYR A 201 -10.28 14.50 10.92
C TYR A 201 -10.60 16.00 11.05
N ALA A 202 -11.16 16.63 10.00
CA ALA A 202 -11.46 18.06 9.98
C ALA A 202 -12.27 18.58 11.19
N PRO A 203 -13.25 17.85 11.75
CA PRO A 203 -13.96 18.25 12.97
C PRO A 203 -13.04 18.34 14.21
N PHE A 204 -12.00 17.50 14.32
CA PHE A 204 -11.07 17.50 15.46
C PHE A 204 -10.17 18.74 15.46
N GLN A 205 -9.67 19.16 14.28
CA GLN A 205 -8.88 20.39 14.16
C GLN A 205 -9.65 21.64 14.64
N LYS A 206 -10.95 21.72 14.31
CA LYS A 206 -11.80 22.84 14.74
C LYS A 206 -12.00 22.85 16.26
N LYS A 207 -12.14 21.67 16.88
CA LYS A 207 -12.27 21.53 18.34
C LYS A 207 -10.97 21.89 19.07
N GLU A 208 -9.81 21.42 18.61
CA GLU A 208 -8.50 21.78 19.19
C GLU A 208 -8.25 23.29 19.11
N LYS A 209 -8.51 23.92 17.94
CA LYS A 209 -8.39 25.37 17.77
C LYS A 209 -9.34 26.16 18.68
N ALA A 210 -10.55 25.65 18.93
CA ALA A 210 -11.51 26.28 19.84
C ALA A 210 -11.13 26.12 21.32
N ALA A 211 -10.56 24.98 21.72
CA ALA A 211 -10.07 24.74 23.07
C ALA A 211 -8.86 25.65 23.39
N ASN A 212 -7.91 25.76 22.46
CA ASN A 212 -6.72 26.61 22.63
C ASN A 212 -7.03 28.12 22.65
N LYS A 213 -8.15 28.54 22.04
CA LYS A 213 -8.63 29.94 22.13
C LYS A 213 -9.31 30.29 23.46
N LYS A 214 -9.73 29.30 24.26
CA LYS A 214 -10.37 29.52 25.57
C LYS A 214 -9.38 29.57 26.75
N ILE A 215 -8.10 29.27 26.48
CA ILE A 215 -7.02 29.22 27.49
C ILE A 215 -6.08 30.43 27.35
N LYS A 216 -6.42 31.40 26.49
CA LYS A 216 -5.77 32.71 26.39
C LYS A 216 -6.72 33.79 26.86
#